data_AF-A0A9D4BHL6-F1
#
_entry.id   AF-A0A9D4BHL6-F1
#
_cell.length_a   1.000
_cell.length_b   1.000
_cell.length_c   1.000
_cell.angle_alpha   90.00
_cell.angle_beta   90.00
_cell.angle_gamma   90.00
#
_symmetry.space_group_name_H-M   'P 1'
#
loop_
_entity.id
_entity.type
_entity.pdbx_description
1 polymer ?
#
loop_
_entity_poly.entity_id
_entity_poly.type
_entity_poly.pdbx_seq_one_letter_code
_entity_poly.pdbx_strand_id
1 'polypeptide(L)'
;MDAKAFYCVFYIFLLTMTVPSLCIRETLEDTARDHEVRDKRQLQAVGPIAAYAGIAVSPWVWAALLAVYGLTLLNQYRVSRTSNDDHACAGNRGWCRSSCRSYEYIDNYHSAVCGRYKCCRSR
;
A
#
# COMPACT_ATOMS: atom_id res chain seq x y z
N MET A 1 9.37 55.93 -16.21
CA MET A 1 10.47 55.03 -15.82
C MET A 1 11.39 54.91 -17.01
N ASP A 2 12.64 55.33 -16.88
CA ASP A 2 13.61 55.25 -17.98
C ASP A 2 13.80 53.81 -18.43
N ALA A 3 13.96 53.58 -19.73
CA ALA A 3 14.10 52.24 -20.32
C ALA A 3 15.21 51.42 -19.63
N LYS A 4 16.29 52.09 -19.20
CA LYS A 4 17.41 51.48 -18.46
C LYS A 4 16.99 50.93 -17.08
N ALA A 5 16.09 51.62 -16.38
CA ALA A 5 15.54 51.15 -15.11
C ALA A 5 14.66 49.92 -15.29
N PHE A 6 13.91 49.85 -16.41
CA PHE A 6 13.10 48.69 -16.77
C PHE A 6 13.96 47.45 -17.01
N TYR A 7 15.08 47.58 -17.72
CA TYR A 7 16.02 46.47 -17.95
C TYR A 7 16.66 45.99 -16.64
N CYS A 8 17.02 46.90 -15.73
CA CYS A 8 17.59 46.51 -14.43
C CYS A 8 16.57 45.74 -13.57
N VAL A 9 15.32 46.19 -13.49
CA VAL A 9 14.28 45.50 -12.70
C VAL A 9 13.97 44.13 -13.31
N PHE A 10 13.89 44.04 -14.65
CA PHE A 10 13.64 42.77 -15.34
C PHE A 10 14.79 41.77 -15.15
N TYR A 11 16.04 42.24 -15.17
CA TYR A 11 17.22 41.40 -14.95
C TYR A 11 17.32 40.88 -13.50
N ILE A 12 16.99 41.71 -12.51
CA ILE A 12 16.92 41.30 -11.10
C ILE A 12 15.80 40.28 -10.87
N PHE A 13 14.67 40.42 -11.56
CA PHE A 13 13.55 39.48 -11.45
C PHE A 13 13.90 38.10 -12.02
N LEU A 14 14.61 38.05 -13.15
CA LEU A 14 15.07 36.78 -13.75
C LEU A 14 16.12 36.06 -12.88
N LEU A 15 17.01 36.81 -12.24
CA LEU A 15 18.04 36.26 -11.34
C LEU A 15 17.45 35.74 -10.02
N THR A 16 16.39 36.36 -9.50
CA THR A 16 15.79 35.95 -8.22
C THR A 16 14.76 34.83 -8.36
N MET A 17 14.16 34.62 -9.54
CA MET A 17 13.17 33.56 -9.78
C MET A 17 13.78 32.19 -10.12
N THR A 18 15.02 32.15 -10.60
CA THR A 18 15.69 30.90 -11.02
C THR A 18 16.32 30.14 -9.84
N VAL A 19 16.84 30.84 -8.84
CA VAL A 19 17.48 30.23 -7.66
C VAL A 19 16.51 29.40 -6.78
N PRO A 20 15.27 29.87 -6.50
CA PRO A 20 14.33 29.08 -5.69
C PRO A 20 13.89 27.79 -6.40
N SER A 21 13.82 27.80 -7.74
CA SER A 21 13.32 26.65 -8.52
C SER A 21 14.27 25.43 -8.49
N LEU A 22 15.56 25.65 -8.26
CA LEU A 22 16.56 24.58 -8.10
C LEU A 22 16.47 23.92 -6.72
N CYS A 23 16.35 24.71 -5.64
CA CYS A 23 16.21 24.18 -4.28
C CYS A 23 14.87 23.44 -4.07
N ILE A 24 13.80 23.87 -4.74
CA ILE A 24 12.49 23.20 -4.66
C ILE A 24 12.53 21.85 -5.38
N ARG A 25 13.34 21.69 -6.44
CA ARG A 25 13.46 20.42 -7.15
C ARG A 25 14.19 19.34 -6.35
N GLU A 26 15.31 19.67 -5.72
CA GLU A 26 16.04 18.69 -4.87
C GLU A 26 15.17 18.20 -3.71
N THR A 27 14.44 19.11 -3.06
CA THR A 27 13.56 18.74 -1.94
C THR A 27 12.37 17.88 -2.38
N LEU A 28 11.83 18.11 -3.58
CA LEU A 28 10.79 17.26 -4.17
C LEU A 28 11.32 15.89 -4.62
N GLU A 29 12.53 15.83 -5.18
CA GLU A 29 13.13 14.57 -5.63
C GLU A 29 13.52 13.67 -4.46
N ASP A 30 14.02 14.24 -3.35
CA ASP A 30 14.31 13.47 -2.13
C ASP A 30 13.03 13.00 -1.43
N THR A 31 11.99 13.85 -1.34
CA THR A 31 10.70 13.41 -0.78
C THR A 31 10.01 12.35 -1.63
N ALA A 32 10.10 12.43 -2.96
CA ALA A 32 9.58 11.40 -3.86
C ALA A 32 10.34 10.07 -3.69
N ARG A 33 11.67 10.11 -3.56
CA ARG A 33 12.51 8.93 -3.36
C ARG A 33 12.23 8.24 -2.02
N ASP A 34 12.09 9.01 -0.95
CA ASP A 34 11.72 8.47 0.36
C ASP A 34 10.33 7.85 0.36
N HIS A 35 9.38 8.45 -0.38
CA HIS A 35 8.05 7.88 -0.56
C HIS A 35 8.13 6.54 -1.31
N GLU A 36 8.93 6.46 -2.38
CA GLU A 36 9.11 5.24 -3.17
C GLU A 36 9.79 4.11 -2.38
N VAL A 37 10.79 4.45 -1.54
CA VAL A 37 11.47 3.47 -0.66
C VAL A 37 10.54 2.99 0.45
N ARG A 38 9.74 3.89 1.04
CA ARG A 38 8.73 3.53 2.03
C ARG A 38 7.64 2.64 1.43
N ASP A 39 7.16 2.97 0.24
CA ASP A 39 6.18 2.16 -0.50
C ASP A 39 6.72 0.75 -0.73
N LYS A 40 7.96 0.63 -1.23
CA LYS A 40 8.59 -0.68 -1.48
C LYS A 40 8.73 -1.53 -0.21
N ARG A 41 9.06 -0.92 0.94
CA ARG A 41 9.15 -1.63 2.22
C ARG A 41 7.77 -2.04 2.75
N GLN A 42 6.75 -1.19 2.58
CA GLN A 42 5.38 -1.50 2.97
C GLN A 42 4.76 -2.59 2.08
N LEU A 43 5.03 -2.56 0.78
CA LEU A 43 4.67 -3.59 -0.20
C LEU A 43 5.38 -4.93 0.01
N GLN A 44 6.52 -4.98 0.70
CA GLN A 44 7.15 -6.27 1.05
C GLN A 44 6.44 -6.98 2.20
N ALA A 45 5.76 -6.25 3.09
CA ALA A 45 5.04 -6.84 4.22
C ALA A 45 3.69 -7.44 3.79
N VAL A 46 3.12 -7.00 2.66
CA VAL A 46 1.80 -7.41 2.18
C VAL A 46 1.88 -7.71 0.70
N GLY A 47 1.38 -8.88 0.28
CA GLY A 47 1.43 -9.29 -1.12
C GLY A 47 0.75 -8.30 -2.08
N PRO A 48 0.91 -8.49 -3.40
CA PRO A 48 0.24 -7.65 -4.40
C PRO A 48 -1.28 -7.67 -4.18
N ILE A 49 -1.94 -6.51 -4.28
CA ILE A 49 -3.39 -6.40 -4.00
C ILE A 49 -4.25 -7.36 -4.84
N ALA A 50 -3.82 -7.68 -6.07
CA ALA A 50 -4.49 -8.63 -6.95
C ALA A 50 -4.62 -10.04 -6.34
N ALA A 51 -3.71 -10.45 -5.46
CA ALA A 51 -3.81 -11.73 -4.75
C ALA A 51 -4.97 -11.77 -3.74
N TYR A 52 -5.49 -10.60 -3.33
CA TYR A 52 -6.60 -10.47 -2.37
C TYR A 52 -7.94 -10.18 -3.06
N ALA A 53 -7.97 -10.11 -4.40
CA ALA A 53 -9.14 -9.69 -5.17
C ALA A 53 -10.38 -10.54 -4.87
N GLY A 54 -11.46 -9.90 -4.42
CA GLY A 54 -12.74 -10.54 -4.11
C GLY A 54 -12.72 -11.42 -2.86
N ILE A 55 -11.67 -11.34 -2.03
CA ILE A 55 -11.52 -12.16 -0.83
C ILE A 55 -11.88 -11.33 0.41
N ALA A 56 -12.46 -12.00 1.41
CA ALA A 56 -12.62 -11.47 2.75
C ALA A 56 -11.38 -11.84 3.58
N VAL A 57 -10.71 -10.83 4.13
CA VAL A 57 -9.46 -11.00 4.87
C VAL A 57 -9.64 -10.68 6.35
N SER A 58 -8.76 -11.25 7.16
CA SER A 58 -8.56 -10.94 8.59
C SER A 58 -8.55 -9.42 8.86
N PRO A 59 -9.07 -8.95 10.02
CA PRO A 59 -9.03 -7.53 10.38
C PRO A 59 -7.63 -6.92 10.35
N TRP A 60 -6.61 -7.66 10.76
CA TRP A 60 -5.22 -7.22 10.75
C TRP A 60 -4.66 -7.10 9.33
N VAL A 61 -4.96 -8.08 8.48
CA VAL A 61 -4.56 -8.06 7.06
C VAL A 61 -5.26 -6.91 6.34
N TRP A 62 -6.54 -6.68 6.62
CA TRP A 62 -7.28 -5.57 6.05
C TRP A 62 -6.68 -4.22 6.45
N ALA A 63 -6.34 -4.04 7.73
CA ALA A 63 -5.69 -2.82 8.21
C ALA A 63 -4.31 -2.61 7.57
N ALA A 64 -3.53 -3.68 7.38
CA ALA A 64 -2.26 -3.61 6.67
C ALA A 64 -2.46 -3.21 5.21
N LEU A 65 -3.38 -3.86 4.48
CA LEU A 65 -3.71 -3.50 3.10
C LEU A 65 -4.22 -2.06 2.98
N LEU A 66 -5.02 -1.59 3.95
CA LEU A 66 -5.49 -0.22 3.98
C LEU A 66 -4.33 0.77 4.14
N ALA A 67 -3.34 0.45 4.97
CA ALA A 67 -2.18 1.31 5.20
C ALA A 67 -1.22 1.36 4.01
N VAL A 68 -1.19 0.31 3.17
CA VAL A 68 -0.30 0.23 1.98
C VAL A 68 -0.99 0.74 0.72
N TYR A 69 -2.21 0.28 0.44
CA TYR A 69 -2.90 0.54 -0.83
C TYR A 69 -4.02 1.59 -0.73
N GLY A 70 -4.50 1.87 0.48
CA GLY A 70 -5.64 2.77 0.68
C GLY A 70 -7.00 2.13 0.39
N LEU A 71 -8.06 2.84 0.78
CA LEU A 71 -9.44 2.35 0.73
C LEU A 71 -9.97 2.21 -0.71
N THR A 72 -9.53 3.09 -1.62
CA THR A 72 -9.96 3.11 -3.02
C THR A 72 -9.60 1.82 -3.73
N LEU A 73 -8.35 1.38 -3.59
CA LEU A 73 -7.88 0.12 -4.19
C LEU A 73 -8.53 -1.09 -3.53
N LEU A 74 -8.69 -1.10 -2.19
CA LEU A 74 -9.43 -2.15 -1.49
C LEU A 74 -10.85 -2.32 -2.05
N ASN A 75 -11.58 -1.22 -2.26
CA ASN A 75 -12.94 -1.25 -2.81
C ASN A 75 -12.95 -1.70 -4.27
N GLN A 76 -12.02 -1.21 -5.10
CA GLN A 76 -11.91 -1.61 -6.51
C GLN A 76 -11.67 -3.12 -6.66
N TYR A 77 -10.79 -3.67 -5.83
CA TYR A 77 -10.49 -5.11 -5.80
C TYR A 77 -11.51 -5.92 -4.98
N ARG A 78 -12.55 -5.29 -4.43
CA ARG A 78 -13.59 -5.92 -3.59
C ARG A 78 -13.00 -6.72 -2.42
N VAL A 79 -11.93 -6.20 -1.83
CA VAL A 79 -11.33 -6.79 -0.64
C VAL A 79 -12.17 -6.38 0.56
N SER A 80 -12.71 -7.35 1.27
CA SER A 80 -13.59 -7.12 2.41
C SER A 80 -12.92 -7.51 3.72
N ARG A 81 -13.37 -6.90 4.82
CA ARG A 81 -12.90 -7.22 6.17
C ARG A 81 -13.84 -8.20 6.83
N THR A 82 -13.32 -9.26 7.43
CA THR A 82 -14.10 -10.15 8.29
C THR A 82 -14.23 -9.58 9.70
N SER A 83 -15.09 -10.16 10.54
CA SER A 83 -15.17 -9.76 11.95
C SER A 83 -13.90 -10.17 12.71
N ASN A 84 -13.41 -11.39 12.46
CA ASN A 84 -12.34 -12.03 13.20
C ASN A 84 -11.36 -12.77 12.25
N ASP A 85 -10.23 -13.21 12.78
CA ASP A 85 -9.27 -14.08 12.07
C ASP A 85 -9.86 -15.48 11.77
N ASP A 86 -10.95 -15.86 12.43
CA ASP A 86 -11.73 -17.08 12.16
C ASP A 86 -12.78 -16.80 11.06
N HIS A 87 -12.49 -17.25 9.84
CA HIS A 87 -13.35 -17.04 8.66
C HIS A 87 -13.02 -18.04 7.54
N ALA A 88 -13.88 -18.08 6.51
CA ALA A 88 -13.67 -18.89 5.33
C ALA A 88 -12.46 -18.39 4.51
N CYS A 89 -11.64 -19.32 4.02
CA CYS A 89 -10.53 -19.06 3.10
C CYS A 89 -10.64 -19.92 1.84
N ALA A 90 -9.79 -19.65 0.83
CA ALA A 90 -9.73 -20.40 -0.42
C ALA A 90 -11.10 -20.56 -1.14
N GLY A 91 -11.91 -19.50 -1.15
CA GLY A 91 -13.25 -19.53 -1.75
C GLY A 91 -14.21 -20.50 -1.03
N ASN A 92 -14.20 -20.49 0.30
CA ASN A 92 -15.00 -21.37 1.16
C ASN A 92 -14.63 -22.87 1.06
N ARG A 93 -13.43 -23.19 0.57
CA ARG A 93 -12.86 -24.55 0.55
C ARG A 93 -11.93 -24.82 1.73
N GLY A 94 -11.75 -23.84 2.61
CA GLY A 94 -10.97 -23.92 3.83
C GLY A 94 -11.48 -22.96 4.88
N TRP A 95 -10.93 -23.09 6.08
CA TRP A 95 -11.28 -22.26 7.21
C TRP A 95 -10.03 -21.77 7.94
N CYS A 96 -9.92 -20.47 8.18
CA CYS A 96 -8.86 -19.87 8.96
C CYS A 96 -9.01 -20.28 10.42
N ARG A 97 -8.01 -20.99 10.98
CA ARG A 97 -7.98 -21.40 12.40
C ARG A 97 -6.59 -21.26 12.97
N SER A 98 -6.50 -21.16 14.30
CA SER A 98 -5.22 -21.17 15.01
C SER A 98 -4.45 -22.49 14.83
N SER A 99 -5.18 -23.61 14.71
CA SER A 99 -4.64 -24.93 14.42
C SER A 99 -5.58 -25.70 13.50
N CYS A 100 -4.99 -26.47 12.58
CA CYS A 100 -5.74 -27.36 11.70
C CYS A 100 -5.94 -28.72 12.35
N ARG A 101 -7.04 -29.40 12.02
CA ARG A 101 -7.33 -30.74 12.51
C ARG A 101 -6.41 -31.78 11.84
N SER A 102 -6.33 -32.97 12.41
CA SER A 102 -5.45 -34.05 11.93
C SER A 102 -5.70 -34.49 10.48
N TYR A 103 -6.93 -34.34 10.00
CA TYR A 103 -7.34 -34.67 8.63
C TYR A 103 -7.27 -33.48 7.67
N GLU A 104 -6.87 -32.30 8.14
CA GLU A 104 -6.69 -31.10 7.33
C GLU A 104 -5.20 -30.88 7.03
N TYR A 105 -4.90 -30.05 6.04
CA TYR A 105 -3.57 -29.52 5.80
C TYR A 105 -3.59 -27.99 5.83
N ILE A 106 -2.41 -27.41 6.12
CA ILE A 106 -2.21 -25.97 6.09
C ILE A 106 -1.98 -25.54 4.64
N ASP A 107 -2.91 -24.77 4.09
CA ASP A 107 -2.75 -24.12 2.80
C ASP A 107 -1.94 -22.84 2.97
N ASN A 108 -0.62 -22.91 2.75
CA ASN A 108 0.29 -21.78 2.92
C ASN A 108 -0.04 -20.62 1.96
N TYR A 109 -0.58 -20.91 0.78
CA TYR A 109 -0.93 -19.89 -0.21
C TYR A 109 -2.09 -19.02 0.29
N HIS A 110 -3.14 -19.65 0.82
CA HIS A 110 -4.30 -18.94 1.35
C HIS A 110 -4.15 -18.53 2.83
N SER A 111 -3.07 -18.94 3.52
CA SER A 111 -2.86 -18.51 4.91
C SER A 111 -2.56 -17.02 5.03
N ALA A 112 -2.09 -16.37 3.96
CA ALA A 112 -1.86 -14.92 3.93
C ALA A 112 -3.12 -14.07 4.21
N VAL A 113 -4.33 -14.61 3.94
CA VAL A 113 -5.59 -13.89 4.22
C VAL A 113 -6.08 -14.07 5.66
N CYS A 114 -5.58 -15.10 6.35
CA CYS A 114 -5.99 -15.48 7.70
C CYS A 114 -5.28 -14.68 8.81
N GLY A 115 -4.33 -13.80 8.47
CA GLY A 115 -3.59 -13.01 9.44
C GLY A 115 -2.73 -13.88 10.35
N ARG A 116 -3.10 -14.00 11.63
CA ARG A 116 -2.39 -14.84 12.62
C ARG A 116 -2.76 -16.32 12.50
N TYR A 117 -3.86 -16.63 11.83
CA TYR A 117 -4.38 -17.99 11.67
C TYR A 117 -3.84 -18.63 10.39
N LYS A 118 -4.12 -19.92 10.24
CA LYS A 118 -3.72 -20.72 9.09
C LYS A 118 -4.97 -21.14 8.33
N CYS A 119 -4.91 -21.12 7.00
CA CYS A 119 -6.00 -21.62 6.19
C CYS A 119 -5.99 -23.15 6.22
N CYS A 120 -6.93 -23.75 6.93
CA CYS A 120 -7.05 -25.20 7.06
C CYS A 120 -7.99 -25.75 5.98
N ARG A 121 -7.48 -26.65 5.15
CA ARG A 121 -8.25 -27.29 4.07
C ARG A 121 -8.32 -28.79 4.27
N SER A 122 -9.45 -29.38 3.88
CA SER A 122 -9.57 -30.84 3.81
C SER A 122 -8.63 -31.37 2.73
N ARG A 123 -7.96 -32.49 3.03
CA ARG A 123 -7.11 -33.21 2.06
C ARG A 123 -7.91 -33.77 0.89
#